data_AF-A0A1U7DLU5-F1
#
_entry.id   AF-A0A1U7DLU5-F1
#
_cell.length_a   1.000
_cell.length_b   1.000
_cell.length_c   1.000
_cell.angle_alpha   90.00
_cell.angle_beta   90.00
_cell.angle_gamma   90.00
#
_symmetry.space_group_name_H-M   'P 1'
#
loop_
_entity.id
_entity.type
_entity.pdbx_description
1 polymer ?
#
loop_
_entity_poly.entity_id
_entity_poly.type
_entity_poly.pdbx_seq_one_letter_code
_entity_poly.pdbx_strand_id
1 'polypeptide(L)'
;MLPALLGAVLLGAPGAGESAPRVISNPVEPTVTAARYEEPTTRYTHGILGDDEEWGALVLEMSDGTARRIRLPQERVFEDVAPRLADLDGDGAPEVIVVETEVTLGAQLAVYGAEGKIAATPHIGRSNRWLSPIGAADLDGDGHVEIAYVDRPHLAKIVMIWRYQHQALTRVAIREDFTNHRIGDAEIWGGIRQCGDQPPEMIVADAGWRNLHALRFDGQKVTDRRLGPLKQTGDFKAAMTCP
;
A
#
# COMPACT_ATOMS: atom_id res chain seq x y z
N MET A 1 48.30 48.98 71.59
CA MET A 1 46.83 49.10 71.48
C MET A 1 46.31 47.79 70.89
N LEU A 2 45.49 47.05 71.65
CA LEU A 2 44.64 45.95 71.16
C LEU A 2 43.54 46.51 70.21
N PRO A 3 42.82 45.72 69.38
CA PRO A 3 42.32 44.38 69.70
C PRO A 3 42.31 43.32 68.58
N ALA A 4 41.94 42.11 69.00
CA ALA A 4 41.64 40.91 68.22
C ALA A 4 40.35 41.03 67.38
N LEU A 5 40.24 40.18 66.34
CA LEU A 5 38.95 39.75 65.80
C LEU A 5 39.03 38.29 65.30
N LEU A 6 38.14 37.48 65.87
CA LEU A 6 37.74 36.14 65.44
C LEU A 6 37.17 36.18 64.00
N GLY A 7 37.54 35.19 63.18
CA GLY A 7 36.88 34.88 61.90
C GLY A 7 36.59 33.39 61.83
N ALA A 8 35.31 33.05 61.71
CA ALA A 8 34.75 31.71 61.82
C ALA A 8 35.13 30.76 60.66
N VAL A 9 35.25 29.48 61.00
CA VAL A 9 35.29 28.36 60.06
C VAL A 9 33.88 28.13 59.50
N LEU A 10 33.70 28.26 58.19
CA LEU A 10 32.54 27.75 57.46
C LEU A 10 33.00 26.54 56.63
N LEU A 11 32.60 25.34 57.09
CA LEU A 11 32.72 24.10 56.34
C LEU A 11 31.78 24.16 55.14
N GLY A 12 32.34 24.15 53.92
CA GLY A 12 31.56 24.03 52.69
C GLY A 12 30.89 22.67 52.60
N ALA A 13 29.60 22.65 52.32
CA ALA A 13 28.85 21.43 52.00
C ALA A 13 29.30 20.87 50.63
N PRO A 14 29.35 19.54 50.43
CA PRO A 14 29.64 18.96 49.13
C PRO A 14 28.49 19.25 48.17
N GLY A 15 28.84 19.73 46.97
CA GLY A 15 27.90 20.08 45.91
C GLY A 15 27.00 18.92 45.53
N ALA A 16 25.72 19.25 45.32
CA ALA A 16 24.74 18.35 44.73
C ALA A 16 25.26 17.86 43.36
N GLY A 17 25.33 16.54 43.20
CA GLY A 17 25.67 15.91 41.94
C GLY A 17 24.70 16.33 40.85
N GLU A 18 25.24 16.84 39.75
CA GLU A 18 24.53 17.19 38.53
C GLU A 18 23.90 15.90 37.97
N SER A 19 22.59 15.75 38.13
CA SER A 19 21.85 14.63 37.56
C SER A 19 21.87 14.76 36.04
N ALA A 20 22.56 13.85 35.36
CA ALA A 20 22.55 13.76 33.91
C ALA A 20 21.09 13.73 33.37
N PRO A 21 20.80 14.39 32.24
CA PRO A 21 19.46 14.44 31.69
C PRO A 21 19.01 13.02 31.33
N ARG A 22 17.89 12.58 31.92
CA ARG A 22 17.18 11.37 31.48
C ARG A 22 16.70 11.64 30.06
N VAL A 23 17.29 10.94 29.09
CA VAL A 23 16.70 10.79 27.76
C VAL A 23 15.43 9.97 27.93
N ILE A 24 14.28 10.64 27.94
CA ILE A 24 12.99 9.97 27.81
C ILE A 24 12.84 9.67 26.33
N SER A 25 13.16 8.44 25.92
CA SER A 25 12.73 7.95 24.62
C SER A 25 11.21 7.90 24.64
N ASN A 26 10.54 8.67 23.78
CA ASN A 26 9.11 8.47 23.54
C ASN A 26 8.90 7.00 23.16
N PRO A 27 7.85 6.34 23.68
CA PRO A 27 7.52 5.00 23.20
C PRO A 27 7.30 5.08 21.69
N VAL A 28 7.95 4.20 20.96
CA VAL A 28 7.72 4.03 19.52
C VAL A 28 6.31 3.48 19.38
N GLU A 29 5.43 4.20 18.68
CA GLU A 29 4.08 3.73 18.39
C GLU A 29 4.14 2.40 17.62
N PRO A 30 3.29 1.41 17.95
CA PRO A 30 3.26 0.14 17.23
C PRO A 30 2.94 0.36 15.74
N THR A 31 3.73 -0.25 14.87
CA THR A 31 3.60 -0.16 13.40
C THR A 31 2.96 -1.43 12.83
N VAL A 32 2.36 -1.36 11.64
CA VAL A 32 1.78 -2.53 10.99
C VAL A 32 2.89 -3.47 10.52
N THR A 33 2.73 -4.78 10.73
CA THR A 33 3.70 -5.81 10.28
C THR A 33 3.08 -6.80 9.30
N ALA A 34 1.77 -7.00 9.35
CA ALA A 34 1.02 -7.83 8.41
C ALA A 34 -0.44 -7.37 8.36
N ALA A 35 -1.14 -7.77 7.29
CA ALA A 35 -2.57 -7.56 7.18
C ALA A 35 -3.26 -8.72 6.47
N ARG A 36 -4.50 -8.99 6.88
CA ARG A 36 -5.36 -10.02 6.26
C ARG A 36 -6.81 -9.58 6.27
N TYR A 37 -7.60 -10.18 5.38
CA TYR A 37 -9.05 -10.05 5.43
C TYR A 37 -9.67 -11.09 6.37
N GLU A 38 -10.80 -10.72 6.99
CA GLU A 38 -11.64 -11.60 7.81
C GLU A 38 -13.13 -11.26 7.60
N GLU A 39 -13.99 -12.06 8.22
CA GLU A 39 -15.45 -11.92 8.16
C GLU A 39 -15.97 -12.05 6.72
N PRO A 40 -15.80 -13.23 6.07
CA PRO A 40 -16.33 -13.47 4.74
C PRO A 40 -17.83 -13.17 4.70
N THR A 41 -18.29 -12.56 3.61
CA THR A 41 -19.64 -12.06 3.48
C THR A 41 -20.15 -12.16 2.05
N THR A 42 -21.45 -12.40 1.92
CA THR A 42 -22.17 -12.46 0.64
C THR A 42 -23.03 -11.21 0.40
N ARG A 43 -22.83 -10.13 1.17
CA ARG A 43 -23.64 -8.89 1.07
C ARG A 43 -23.44 -8.14 -0.25
N TYR A 44 -22.39 -8.45 -0.98
CA TYR A 44 -22.11 -7.94 -2.31
C TYR A 44 -21.60 -9.11 -3.16
N THR A 45 -22.42 -9.64 -4.06
CA THR A 45 -22.07 -10.83 -4.85
C THR A 45 -21.68 -10.38 -6.27
N HIS A 46 -20.42 -10.00 -6.46
CA HIS A 46 -19.89 -9.68 -7.78
C HIS A 46 -19.19 -10.88 -8.42
N GLY A 47 -18.47 -11.65 -7.59
CA GLY A 47 -17.91 -12.96 -7.94
C GLY A 47 -16.81 -12.93 -8.99
N ILE A 48 -16.05 -11.83 -9.02
CA ILE A 48 -15.06 -11.61 -10.06
C ILE A 48 -13.81 -12.49 -9.86
N LEU A 49 -13.48 -12.80 -8.59
CA LEU A 49 -12.33 -13.59 -8.15
C LEU A 49 -12.59 -15.10 -8.10
N GLY A 50 -13.69 -15.57 -8.71
CA GLY A 50 -13.99 -16.99 -8.84
C GLY A 50 -14.71 -17.65 -7.65
N ASP A 51 -14.96 -16.90 -6.58
CA ASP A 51 -15.92 -17.23 -5.52
C ASP A 51 -17.08 -16.22 -5.53
N ASP A 52 -17.97 -16.29 -4.53
CA ASP A 52 -19.11 -15.38 -4.32
C ASP A 52 -18.99 -14.65 -2.95
N GLU A 53 -17.80 -14.67 -2.34
CA GLU A 53 -17.54 -14.14 -1.00
C GLU A 53 -16.58 -12.96 -1.07
N GLU A 54 -16.95 -11.87 -0.39
CA GLU A 54 -16.08 -10.72 -0.18
C GLU A 54 -15.78 -10.59 1.32
N TRP A 55 -15.05 -9.56 1.73
CA TRP A 55 -14.60 -9.45 3.13
C TRP A 55 -15.22 -8.27 3.86
N GLY A 56 -15.73 -8.53 5.07
CA GLY A 56 -16.30 -7.51 5.96
C GLY A 56 -15.28 -6.78 6.82
N ALA A 57 -14.11 -7.37 7.03
CA ALA A 57 -13.09 -6.84 7.93
C ALA A 57 -11.66 -6.92 7.38
N LEU A 58 -10.87 -5.93 7.76
CA LEU A 58 -9.41 -5.89 7.63
C LEU A 58 -8.81 -6.05 9.02
N VAL A 59 -7.86 -6.97 9.17
CA VAL A 59 -7.08 -7.13 10.41
C VAL A 59 -5.64 -6.74 10.14
N LEU A 60 -5.14 -5.83 10.97
CA LEU A 60 -3.76 -5.36 10.99
C LEU A 60 -3.06 -6.03 12.17
N GLU A 61 -1.96 -6.72 11.92
CA GLU A 61 -1.03 -7.19 12.95
C GLU A 61 -0.01 -6.09 13.22
N MET A 62 0.26 -5.83 14.50
CA MET A 62 1.09 -4.72 14.95
C MET A 62 2.43 -5.21 15.51
N SER A 63 3.45 -4.36 15.49
CA SER A 63 4.81 -4.67 15.95
C SER A 63 4.93 -5.02 17.44
N ASP A 64 3.94 -4.63 18.25
CA ASP A 64 3.83 -4.98 19.67
C ASP A 64 3.14 -6.33 19.94
N GLY A 65 2.79 -7.06 18.87
CA GLY A 65 2.09 -8.34 18.93
C GLY A 65 0.57 -8.21 19.11
N THR A 66 0.02 -7.00 19.15
CA THR A 66 -1.43 -6.78 19.12
C THR A 66 -1.99 -6.85 17.70
N ALA A 67 -3.32 -6.87 17.59
CA ALA A 67 -4.00 -6.78 16.31
C ALA A 67 -5.13 -5.75 16.36
N ARG A 68 -5.26 -4.95 15.30
CA ARG A 68 -6.34 -3.97 15.11
C ARG A 68 -7.29 -4.51 14.05
N ARG A 69 -8.59 -4.54 14.35
CA ARG A 69 -9.62 -4.97 13.39
C ARG A 69 -10.50 -3.80 12.97
N ILE A 70 -10.60 -3.61 11.67
CA ILE A 70 -11.41 -2.57 11.04
C ILE A 70 -12.55 -3.29 10.33
N ARG A 71 -13.79 -3.00 10.76
CA ARG A 71 -15.00 -3.53 10.13
C ARG A 71 -15.64 -2.47 9.25
N LEU A 72 -15.95 -2.84 8.01
CA LEU A 72 -16.68 -1.97 7.10
C LEU A 72 -18.18 -1.96 7.42
N PRO A 73 -18.88 -0.84 7.17
CA PRO A 73 -20.34 -0.79 7.23
C PRO A 73 -20.98 -1.75 6.21
N GLN A 74 -22.27 -2.02 6.33
CA GLN A 74 -22.96 -3.05 5.54
C GLN A 74 -22.99 -2.76 4.04
N GLU A 75 -22.85 -1.49 3.66
CA GLU A 75 -22.89 -1.03 2.27
C GLU A 75 -21.52 -1.11 1.58
N ARG A 76 -20.51 -1.69 2.23
CA ARG A 76 -19.14 -1.80 1.69
C ARG A 76 -18.52 -3.17 1.90
N VAL A 77 -17.57 -3.55 1.08
CA VAL A 77 -16.76 -4.77 1.26
C VAL A 77 -15.31 -4.48 0.87
N PHE A 78 -14.38 -5.28 1.37
CA PHE A 78 -13.07 -5.40 0.71
C PHE A 78 -13.19 -6.48 -0.36
N GLU A 79 -12.88 -6.13 -1.61
CA GLU A 79 -13.05 -6.97 -2.81
C GLU A 79 -11.67 -7.21 -3.43
N ASP A 80 -10.86 -8.08 -2.83
CA ASP A 80 -9.49 -8.37 -3.24
C ASP A 80 -9.02 -9.72 -2.69
N VAL A 81 -7.91 -10.24 -3.23
CA VAL A 81 -7.33 -11.53 -2.81
C VAL A 81 -6.48 -11.42 -1.53
N ALA A 82 -5.83 -10.27 -1.32
CA ALA A 82 -5.05 -9.99 -0.12
C ALA A 82 -4.75 -8.48 0.01
N PRO A 83 -4.67 -7.93 1.24
CA PRO A 83 -4.11 -6.60 1.44
C PRO A 83 -2.63 -6.56 1.03
N ARG A 84 -2.15 -5.43 0.49
CA ARG A 84 -0.74 -5.22 0.15
C ARG A 84 -0.11 -4.23 1.11
N LEU A 85 1.07 -4.54 1.63
CA LEU A 85 1.83 -3.66 2.52
C LEU A 85 2.92 -2.93 1.71
N ALA A 86 3.02 -1.62 1.90
CA ALA A 86 4.10 -0.80 1.34
C ALA A 86 4.32 0.41 2.25
N ASP A 87 5.58 0.77 2.48
CA ASP A 87 5.96 2.04 3.12
C ASP A 87 5.75 3.16 2.10
N LEU A 88 4.60 3.85 2.18
CA LEU A 88 4.18 4.81 1.16
C LEU A 88 4.69 6.23 1.44
N ASP A 89 4.94 6.59 2.70
CA ASP A 89 5.48 7.89 3.09
C ASP A 89 6.98 7.89 3.45
N GLY A 90 7.62 6.72 3.51
CA GLY A 90 9.05 6.58 3.73
C GLY A 90 9.47 6.66 5.19
N ASP A 91 8.55 6.47 6.13
CA ASP A 91 8.84 6.51 7.58
C ASP A 91 9.38 5.18 8.15
N GLY A 92 9.42 4.13 7.33
CA GLY A 92 9.88 2.79 7.68
C GLY A 92 8.79 1.86 8.22
N ALA A 93 7.54 2.32 8.32
CA ALA A 93 6.35 1.54 8.62
C ALA A 93 5.49 1.37 7.35
N PRO A 94 4.92 0.19 7.10
CA PRO A 94 4.06 0.01 5.94
C PRO A 94 2.63 0.52 6.20
N GLU A 95 2.07 1.20 5.21
CA GLU A 95 0.63 1.33 5.02
C GLU A 95 0.05 0.09 4.34
N VAL A 96 -1.27 -0.05 4.42
CA VAL A 96 -2.02 -1.14 3.82
C VAL A 96 -2.90 -0.66 2.68
N ILE A 97 -2.66 -1.20 1.50
CA ILE A 97 -3.41 -0.96 0.27
C ILE A 97 -4.48 -2.04 0.13
N VAL A 98 -5.72 -1.61 -0.06
CA VAL A 98 -6.89 -2.48 -0.22
C VAL A 98 -7.77 -2.01 -1.37
N VAL A 99 -8.61 -2.91 -1.87
CA VAL A 99 -9.74 -2.56 -2.75
C VAL A 99 -10.99 -2.55 -1.89
N GLU A 100 -11.61 -1.37 -1.76
CA GLU A 100 -12.88 -1.22 -1.06
C GLU A 100 -13.98 -0.93 -2.07
N THR A 101 -15.05 -1.71 -2.02
CA THR A 101 -16.21 -1.53 -2.89
C THR A 101 -17.39 -1.04 -2.09
N GLU A 102 -18.00 0.05 -2.54
CA GLU A 102 -19.31 0.47 -2.07
C GLU A 102 -20.36 -0.10 -3.03
N VAL A 103 -21.43 -0.68 -2.48
CA VAL A 103 -22.40 -1.50 -3.22
C VAL A 103 -23.02 -0.77 -4.43
N THR A 104 -23.21 0.54 -4.34
CA THR A 104 -23.85 1.36 -5.38
C THR A 104 -22.87 2.10 -6.29
N LEU A 105 -21.67 2.41 -5.81
CA LEU A 105 -20.65 3.25 -6.46
C LEU A 105 -19.49 2.45 -7.05
N GLY A 106 -19.35 1.17 -6.69
CA GLY A 106 -18.26 0.30 -7.13
C GLY A 106 -16.96 0.50 -6.35
N ALA A 107 -15.88 -0.12 -6.84
CA ALA A 107 -14.59 -0.16 -6.18
C ALA A 107 -13.88 1.19 -6.15
N GLN A 108 -13.04 1.35 -5.13
CA GLN A 108 -11.98 2.35 -5.02
C GLN A 108 -10.74 1.67 -4.45
N LEU A 109 -9.57 2.21 -4.75
CA LEU A 109 -8.36 1.86 -4.04
C LEU A 109 -8.29 2.72 -2.79
N ALA A 110 -8.02 2.10 -1.64
CA ALA A 110 -7.89 2.80 -0.37
C ALA A 110 -6.58 2.43 0.32
N VAL A 111 -6.03 3.42 1.05
CA VAL A 111 -4.84 3.29 1.89
C VAL A 111 -5.27 3.38 3.34
N TYR A 112 -4.82 2.43 4.14
CA TYR A 112 -5.09 2.31 5.57
C TYR A 112 -3.79 2.37 6.35
N GLY A 113 -3.82 3.06 7.49
CA GLY A 113 -2.81 2.95 8.53
C GLY A 113 -3.40 2.32 9.78
N ALA A 114 -2.61 2.33 10.85
CA ALA A 114 -2.99 1.74 12.13
C ALA A 114 -4.28 2.34 12.73
N GLU A 115 -4.58 3.61 12.43
CA GLU A 115 -5.77 4.33 12.92
C GLU A 115 -6.98 4.26 11.97
N GLY A 116 -6.86 3.56 10.83
CA GLY A 116 -7.94 3.43 9.85
C GLY A 116 -7.58 4.01 8.49
N LYS A 117 -8.61 4.38 7.73
CA LYS A 117 -8.45 4.86 6.35
C LYS A 117 -7.76 6.22 6.32
N ILE A 118 -6.69 6.32 5.53
CA ILE A 118 -5.92 7.55 5.33
C ILE A 118 -6.38 8.26 4.05
N ALA A 119 -6.36 7.54 2.93
CA ALA A 119 -6.63 8.09 1.60
C ALA A 119 -7.42 7.10 0.74
N ALA A 120 -8.07 7.60 -0.30
CA ALA A 120 -8.70 6.75 -1.32
C ALA A 120 -8.79 7.46 -2.67
N THR A 121 -8.82 6.67 -3.73
CA THR A 121 -9.24 7.15 -5.06
C THR A 121 -10.76 7.39 -5.07
N PRO A 122 -11.29 8.14 -6.04
CA PRO A 122 -12.73 8.12 -6.29
C PRO A 122 -13.24 6.71 -6.61
N HIS A 123 -14.49 6.44 -6.26
CA HIS A 123 -15.19 5.23 -6.72
C HIS A 123 -15.31 5.21 -8.25
N ILE A 124 -15.23 4.03 -8.85
CA ILE A 124 -15.18 3.84 -10.31
C ILE A 124 -16.57 3.67 -10.97
N GLY A 125 -17.60 4.23 -10.34
CA GLY A 125 -18.88 4.56 -10.96
C GLY A 125 -20.08 3.90 -10.30
N ARG A 126 -20.32 2.62 -10.61
CA ARG A 126 -21.53 1.90 -10.17
C ARG A 126 -21.22 0.51 -9.62
N SER A 127 -22.22 -0.12 -9.03
CA SER A 127 -22.19 -1.55 -8.65
C SER A 127 -21.57 -2.45 -9.73
N ASN A 128 -20.90 -3.52 -9.31
CA ASN A 128 -20.18 -4.48 -10.16
C ASN A 128 -19.11 -3.81 -11.02
N ARG A 129 -18.38 -2.87 -10.42
CA ARG A 129 -17.19 -2.27 -11.02
C ARG A 129 -16.05 -2.48 -10.06
N TRP A 130 -15.08 -3.25 -10.53
CA TRP A 130 -13.91 -3.64 -9.76
C TRP A 130 -12.63 -3.10 -10.40
N LEU A 131 -11.58 -2.96 -9.62
CA LEU A 131 -10.23 -2.61 -10.07
C LEU A 131 -9.25 -3.63 -9.52
N SER A 132 -8.17 -3.87 -10.24
CA SER A 132 -7.19 -4.91 -9.85
C SER A 132 -5.84 -4.29 -9.56
N PRO A 133 -5.34 -4.35 -8.30
CA PRO A 133 -4.05 -3.77 -7.97
C PRO A 133 -2.89 -4.51 -8.65
N ILE A 134 -1.93 -3.74 -9.17
CA ILE A 134 -0.66 -4.24 -9.70
C ILE A 134 0.39 -4.22 -8.58
N GLY A 135 0.45 -3.15 -7.80
CA GLY A 135 1.38 -3.00 -6.68
C GLY A 135 1.67 -1.55 -6.35
N ALA A 136 2.66 -1.33 -5.47
CA ALA A 136 3.20 -0.01 -5.17
C ALA A 136 4.74 -0.02 -5.15
N ALA A 137 5.34 1.04 -5.67
CA ALA A 137 6.78 1.31 -5.65
C ALA A 137 7.04 2.78 -6.04
N ASP A 138 8.23 3.30 -5.76
CA ASP A 138 8.72 4.53 -6.39
C ASP A 138 9.00 4.25 -7.88
N LEU A 139 8.01 4.46 -8.74
CA LEU A 139 8.00 4.01 -10.13
C LEU A 139 8.84 4.92 -11.03
N ASP A 140 8.94 6.21 -10.70
CA ASP A 140 9.74 7.17 -11.47
C ASP A 140 11.08 7.55 -10.83
N GLY A 141 11.32 7.14 -9.58
CA GLY A 141 12.59 7.31 -8.88
C GLY A 141 12.75 8.67 -8.22
N ASP A 142 11.65 9.36 -7.91
CA ASP A 142 11.68 10.70 -7.30
C ASP A 142 11.57 10.68 -5.76
N GLY A 143 11.49 9.49 -5.17
CA GLY A 143 11.38 9.29 -3.72
C GLY A 143 9.95 9.27 -3.19
N HIS A 144 8.93 9.39 -4.05
CA HIS A 144 7.54 9.18 -3.68
C HIS A 144 7.01 7.86 -4.23
N VAL A 145 6.17 7.18 -3.46
CA VAL A 145 5.60 5.90 -3.90
C VAL A 145 4.37 6.14 -4.76
N GLU A 146 4.34 5.47 -5.91
CA GLU A 146 3.13 5.30 -6.71
C GLU A 146 2.47 3.95 -6.46
N ILE A 147 1.14 3.97 -6.49
CA ILE A 147 0.29 2.78 -6.50
C ILE A 147 -0.30 2.63 -7.91
N ALA A 148 -0.14 1.44 -8.48
CA ALA A 148 -0.67 1.09 -9.79
C ALA A 148 -1.77 0.04 -9.70
N TYR A 149 -2.84 0.23 -10.47
CA TYR A 149 -3.92 -0.74 -10.62
C TYR A 149 -4.53 -0.70 -12.02
N VAL A 150 -5.24 -1.74 -12.44
CA VAL A 150 -6.05 -1.74 -13.65
C VAL A 150 -7.49 -1.36 -13.32
N ASP A 151 -7.98 -0.24 -13.85
CA ASP A 151 -9.40 0.14 -13.80
C ASP A 151 -10.22 -0.84 -14.66
N ARG A 152 -11.18 -1.52 -14.03
CA ARG A 152 -12.12 -2.46 -14.66
C ARG A 152 -11.40 -3.38 -15.65
N PRO A 153 -10.60 -4.35 -15.18
CA PRO A 153 -9.74 -5.19 -16.03
C PRO A 153 -10.49 -6.02 -17.08
N HIS A 154 -11.82 -6.14 -16.97
CA HIS A 154 -12.67 -6.81 -17.96
C HIS A 154 -13.43 -5.84 -18.88
N LEU A 155 -13.41 -4.53 -18.57
CA LEU A 155 -14.13 -3.49 -19.31
C LEU A 155 -13.19 -2.41 -19.83
N ALA A 156 -12.68 -1.53 -18.94
CA ALA A 156 -11.91 -0.35 -19.33
C ALA A 156 -10.47 -0.70 -19.70
N LYS A 157 -9.83 -1.60 -18.95
CA LYS A 157 -8.46 -2.09 -19.24
C LYS A 157 -7.44 -0.96 -19.32
N ILE A 158 -7.50 -0.08 -18.31
CA ILE A 158 -6.62 1.09 -18.18
C ILE A 158 -5.79 0.92 -16.93
N VAL A 159 -4.47 0.88 -17.08
CA VAL A 159 -3.53 1.01 -15.95
C VAL A 159 -3.59 2.45 -15.46
N MET A 160 -3.86 2.60 -14.17
CA MET A 160 -3.93 3.86 -13.46
C MET A 160 -2.73 3.95 -12.51
N ILE A 161 -2.03 5.08 -12.50
CA ILE A 161 -0.90 5.32 -11.60
C ILE A 161 -1.25 6.52 -10.72
N TRP A 162 -1.21 6.30 -9.40
CA TRP A 162 -1.51 7.30 -8.39
C TRP A 162 -0.32 7.47 -7.45
N ARG A 163 0.18 8.69 -7.34
CA ARG A 163 1.19 9.04 -6.34
C ARG A 163 0.55 9.21 -4.98
N TYR A 164 1.14 8.62 -3.97
CA TYR A 164 0.83 8.88 -2.58
C TYR A 164 1.77 9.95 -2.03
N GLN A 165 1.21 11.05 -1.53
CA GLN A 165 1.99 12.12 -0.90
C GLN A 165 1.09 12.89 0.06
N HIS A 166 1.62 13.24 1.24
CA HIS A 166 0.88 14.02 2.24
C HIS A 166 -0.50 13.42 2.57
N GLN A 167 -0.56 12.09 2.74
CA GLN A 167 -1.81 11.37 3.03
C GLN A 167 -2.90 11.55 1.95
N ALA A 168 -2.51 11.81 0.71
CA ALA A 168 -3.41 11.97 -0.42
C ALA A 168 -2.95 11.16 -1.63
N LEU A 169 -3.91 10.72 -2.45
CA LEU A 169 -3.66 10.05 -3.72
C LEU A 169 -3.93 11.01 -4.88
N THR A 170 -2.91 11.24 -5.72
CA THR A 170 -3.04 12.06 -6.93
C THR A 170 -2.74 11.22 -8.16
N ARG A 171 -3.65 11.19 -9.13
CA ARG A 171 -3.43 10.46 -10.39
C ARG A 171 -2.35 11.17 -11.21
N VAL A 172 -1.25 10.49 -11.47
CA VAL A 172 -0.10 11.04 -12.20
C VAL A 172 -0.01 10.53 -13.64
N ALA A 173 -0.51 9.33 -13.92
CA ALA A 173 -0.51 8.79 -15.28
C ALA A 173 -1.60 7.74 -15.50
N ILE A 174 -1.88 7.47 -16.78
CA ILE A 174 -2.70 6.34 -17.23
C ILE A 174 -2.05 5.65 -18.43
N ARG A 175 -2.40 4.39 -18.65
CA ARG A 175 -2.05 3.65 -19.87
C ARG A 175 -3.16 2.68 -20.25
N GLU A 176 -3.77 2.90 -21.41
CA GLU A 176 -4.84 2.06 -21.95
C GLU A 176 -4.31 0.74 -22.53
N ASP A 177 -5.24 -0.17 -22.85
CA ASP A 177 -5.03 -1.45 -23.51
C ASP A 177 -4.25 -2.51 -22.70
N PHE A 178 -4.34 -2.47 -21.37
CA PHE A 178 -3.69 -3.43 -20.48
C PHE A 178 -4.63 -3.98 -19.40
N THR A 179 -4.38 -5.23 -19.02
CA THR A 179 -5.13 -5.94 -18.00
C THR A 179 -4.25 -6.93 -17.26
N ASN A 180 -4.71 -7.37 -16.10
CA ASN A 180 -4.00 -8.30 -15.24
C ASN A 180 -4.93 -9.34 -14.59
N HIS A 181 -6.21 -9.38 -14.99
CA HIS A 181 -7.18 -10.29 -14.41
C HIS A 181 -8.23 -10.79 -15.40
N ARG A 182 -8.54 -12.10 -15.38
CA ARG A 182 -9.69 -12.68 -16.08
C ARG A 182 -10.78 -13.02 -15.08
N ILE A 183 -12.03 -12.94 -15.52
CA ILE A 183 -13.18 -13.30 -14.68
C ILE A 183 -13.03 -14.76 -14.23
N GLY A 184 -13.11 -14.99 -12.93
CA GLY A 184 -13.03 -16.31 -12.33
C GLY A 184 -11.61 -16.77 -11.96
N ASP A 185 -10.57 -15.98 -12.26
CA ASP A 185 -9.24 -16.25 -11.72
C ASP A 185 -9.24 -15.92 -10.22
N ALA A 186 -8.76 -16.85 -9.38
CA ALA A 186 -8.60 -16.62 -7.94
C ALA A 186 -7.32 -15.82 -7.59
N GLU A 187 -6.60 -15.36 -8.61
CA GLU A 187 -5.33 -14.65 -8.47
C GLU A 187 -5.31 -13.42 -9.37
N ILE A 188 -4.58 -12.40 -8.94
CA ILE A 188 -4.26 -11.23 -9.76
C ILE A 188 -2.88 -11.45 -10.39
N TRP A 189 -2.81 -11.42 -11.72
CA TRP A 189 -1.59 -11.75 -12.44
C TRP A 189 -0.61 -10.58 -12.52
N GLY A 190 0.68 -10.91 -12.63
CA GLY A 190 1.73 -9.91 -12.79
C GLY A 190 2.03 -9.17 -11.49
N GLY A 191 2.48 -7.92 -11.60
CA GLY A 191 2.88 -7.10 -10.46
C GLY A 191 3.97 -6.10 -10.81
N ILE A 192 4.59 -5.50 -9.79
CA ILE A 192 5.78 -4.65 -9.97
C ILE A 192 7.04 -5.50 -9.81
N ARG A 193 7.90 -5.50 -10.82
CA ARG A 193 9.22 -6.13 -10.82
C ARG A 193 10.30 -5.07 -10.63
N GLN A 194 11.13 -5.25 -9.59
CA GLN A 194 12.31 -4.43 -9.31
C GLN A 194 13.58 -5.24 -9.54
N CYS A 195 14.50 -4.75 -10.38
CA CYS A 195 15.74 -5.46 -10.72
C CYS A 195 16.98 -4.63 -10.39
N GLY A 196 17.52 -4.84 -9.17
CA GLY A 196 18.65 -4.05 -8.67
C GLY A 196 18.27 -2.56 -8.62
N ASP A 197 19.12 -1.71 -9.19
CA ASP A 197 18.90 -0.25 -9.26
C ASP A 197 18.14 0.18 -10.53
N GLN A 198 17.62 -0.76 -11.33
CA GLN A 198 16.81 -0.41 -12.50
C GLN A 198 15.45 0.12 -12.06
N PRO A 199 14.86 1.10 -12.77
CA PRO A 199 13.52 1.58 -12.44
C PRO A 199 12.49 0.44 -12.48
N PRO A 200 11.51 0.41 -11.55
CA PRO A 200 10.55 -0.67 -11.49
C PRO A 200 9.72 -0.79 -12.77
N GLU A 201 9.34 -2.01 -13.11
CA GLU A 201 8.48 -2.31 -14.25
C GLU A 201 7.16 -2.96 -13.77
N MET A 202 6.02 -2.50 -14.29
CA MET A 202 4.73 -3.16 -14.10
C MET A 202 4.56 -4.26 -15.15
N ILE A 203 4.43 -5.51 -14.72
CA ILE A 203 4.23 -6.66 -15.59
C ILE A 203 2.72 -6.91 -15.73
N VAL A 204 2.21 -6.80 -16.95
CA VAL A 204 0.77 -6.92 -17.27
C VAL A 204 0.57 -7.64 -18.60
N ALA A 205 -0.66 -8.06 -18.89
CA ALA A 205 -1.06 -8.53 -20.22
C ALA A 205 -1.64 -7.39 -21.06
N ASP A 206 -1.50 -7.48 -22.38
CA ASP A 206 -2.32 -6.66 -23.28
C ASP A 206 -3.82 -6.98 -23.12
N ALA A 207 -4.68 -6.04 -23.50
CA ALA A 207 -6.14 -6.15 -23.35
C ALA A 207 -6.76 -7.40 -23.99
N GLY A 208 -6.09 -7.99 -24.99
CA GLY A 208 -6.50 -9.21 -25.68
C GLY A 208 -5.90 -10.49 -25.10
N TRP A 209 -5.13 -10.40 -24.01
CA TRP A 209 -4.41 -11.51 -23.40
C TRP A 209 -3.47 -12.25 -24.37
N ARG A 210 -2.90 -11.57 -25.36
CA ARG A 210 -2.02 -12.20 -26.36
C ARG A 210 -0.55 -12.13 -25.97
N ASN A 211 -0.15 -11.08 -25.26
CA ASN A 211 1.25 -10.81 -24.94
C ASN A 211 1.40 -10.30 -23.52
N LEU A 212 2.58 -10.59 -22.94
CA LEU A 212 3.07 -9.94 -21.75
C LEU A 212 3.82 -8.66 -22.10
N HIS A 213 3.62 -7.63 -21.30
CA HIS A 213 4.28 -6.34 -21.42
C HIS A 213 4.88 -5.95 -20.07
N ALA A 214 6.04 -5.30 -20.13
CA ALA A 214 6.58 -4.51 -19.03
C ALA A 214 6.27 -3.04 -19.30
N LEU A 215 5.59 -2.37 -18.38
CA LEU A 215 5.33 -0.94 -18.43
C LEU A 215 6.30 -0.22 -17.50
N ARG A 216 6.78 0.95 -17.91
CA ARG A 216 7.63 1.82 -17.10
C ARG A 216 7.08 3.23 -17.09
N PHE A 217 7.01 3.83 -15.91
CA PHE A 217 6.69 5.24 -15.72
C PHE A 217 8.01 6.04 -15.54
N ASP A 218 8.10 7.23 -16.13
CA ASP A 218 9.30 8.09 -16.06
C ASP A 218 9.01 9.46 -15.43
N GLY A 219 7.89 9.58 -14.71
CA GLY A 219 7.39 10.83 -14.13
C GLY A 219 6.54 11.67 -15.08
N GLN A 220 6.55 11.35 -16.38
CA GLN A 220 5.78 12.09 -17.38
C GLN A 220 4.85 11.20 -18.20
N LYS A 221 5.32 10.00 -18.58
CA LYS A 221 4.57 9.08 -19.43
C LYS A 221 4.84 7.63 -19.04
N VAL A 222 3.92 6.77 -19.45
CA VAL A 222 4.09 5.32 -19.36
C VAL A 222 4.53 4.81 -20.72
N THR A 223 5.67 4.11 -20.76
CA THR A 223 6.15 3.37 -21.95
C THR A 223 5.92 1.88 -21.74
N ASP A 224 5.77 1.12 -22.82
CA ASP A 224 5.59 -0.34 -22.76
C ASP A 224 6.62 -1.06 -23.63
N ARG A 225 7.01 -2.24 -23.17
CA ARG A 225 7.89 -3.17 -23.89
C ARG A 225 7.26 -4.55 -23.89
N ARG A 226 6.95 -5.06 -25.07
CA ARG A 226 6.49 -6.44 -25.25
C ARG A 226 7.58 -7.42 -24.82
N LEU A 227 7.26 -8.30 -23.88
CA LEU A 227 8.14 -9.35 -23.38
C LEU A 227 8.04 -10.63 -24.21
N GLY A 228 6.85 -10.90 -24.78
CA GLY A 228 6.61 -12.09 -25.59
C GLY A 228 5.14 -12.48 -25.61
N PRO A 229 4.79 -13.57 -26.32
CA PRO A 229 3.44 -14.13 -26.29
C PRO A 229 3.08 -14.64 -24.88
N LEU A 230 1.84 -14.41 -24.45
CA LEU A 230 1.25 -14.97 -23.24
C LEU A 230 0.54 -16.28 -23.62
N LYS A 231 1.14 -17.42 -23.26
CA LYS A 231 0.64 -18.76 -23.60
C LYS A 231 -0.06 -19.41 -22.42
N GLN A 232 0.45 -19.17 -21.21
CA GLN A 232 -0.06 -19.75 -19.98
C GLN A 232 0.20 -18.82 -18.80
N THR A 233 -0.55 -18.99 -17.71
CA THR A 233 -0.44 -18.14 -16.51
C THR A 233 0.96 -18.17 -15.89
N GLY A 234 1.66 -19.31 -15.96
CA GLY A 234 3.05 -19.44 -15.51
C GLY A 234 4.05 -18.49 -16.19
N ASP A 235 3.69 -17.91 -17.35
CA ASP A 235 4.52 -16.91 -18.04
C ASP A 235 4.65 -15.62 -17.22
N PHE A 236 3.64 -15.25 -16.42
CA PHE A 236 3.75 -14.11 -15.50
C PHE A 236 4.83 -14.34 -14.44
N LYS A 237 4.86 -15.53 -13.83
CA LYS A 237 5.88 -15.88 -12.83
C LYS A 237 7.30 -15.77 -13.40
N ALA A 238 7.50 -16.25 -14.63
CA ALA A 238 8.77 -16.10 -15.32
C ALA A 238 9.08 -14.61 -15.59
N ALA A 239 8.11 -13.84 -16.06
CA ALA A 239 8.26 -12.41 -16.33
C ALA A 239 8.49 -11.56 -15.06
N MET A 240 8.10 -12.03 -13.88
CA MET A 240 8.42 -11.38 -12.61
C MET A 240 9.87 -11.60 -12.16
N THR A 241 10.60 -12.54 -12.76
CA THR A 241 12.02 -12.78 -12.46
C THR A 241 12.89 -11.76 -13.20
N CYS A 242 13.98 -11.33 -12.58
CA CYS A 242 14.95 -10.45 -13.22
C CYS A 242 15.77 -11.20 -14.29
N PRO A 243 16.03 -10.59 -15.46
CA PRO A 243 16.85 -11.19 -16.51
C PRO A 243 18.30 -11.47 -16.11
#